data_AF-A0A3C0CVP5-F1
#
_entry.id   AF-A0A3C0CVP5-F1
#
_cell.length_a   1.000
_cell.length_b   1.000
_cell.length_c   1.000
_cell.angle_alpha   90.00
_cell.angle_beta   90.00
_cell.angle_gamma   90.00
#
_symmetry.space_group_name_H-M   'P 1'
#
loop_
_entity.id
_entity.type
_entity.pdbx_description
1 polymer ?
#
loop_
_entity_poly.entity_id
_entity_poly.type
_entity_poly.pdbx_seq_one_letter_code
_entity_poly.pdbx_strand_id
1 'polypeptide(L)'
;MKRLLLAMLSVLLFVSTATFAADAPSVNLPIVMVFACPLDGKAGATDPDILEAATGLMRGMSRVDSLGFSPKLPDVARAVLEGRISRDKVENVASPQDAAEIAGVLKVDYILCVQGSASGNSVSVSLEMRRCAGDGRWVASSGSSIPEVVGANAAANRINAIVTATSTAVSQIIIQALGQDALVSPLAKGNEQPARVPSA
;
A
#
# COMPACT_ATOMS: atom_id res chain seq x y z
N MET A 1 15.29 60.14 -1.15
CA MET A 1 16.17 58.98 -1.43
C MET A 1 16.23 57.94 -0.29
N LYS A 2 16.21 58.33 1.00
CA LYS A 2 16.26 57.38 2.14
C LYS A 2 15.06 56.41 2.24
N ARG A 3 13.86 56.78 1.78
CA ARG A 3 12.66 55.92 1.83
C ARG A 3 12.63 54.82 0.75
N LEU A 4 13.34 55.01 -0.37
CA LEU A 4 13.40 54.04 -1.46
C LEU A 4 14.38 52.90 -1.13
N LEU A 5 15.48 53.22 -0.43
CA LEU A 5 16.49 52.25 0.01
C LEU A 5 15.94 51.30 1.09
N LEU A 6 15.08 51.82 1.98
CA LEU A 6 14.43 51.01 3.03
C LEU A 6 13.44 49.99 2.43
N ALA A 7 12.73 50.37 1.36
CA ALA A 7 11.78 49.50 0.69
C ALA A 7 12.48 48.37 -0.11
N MET A 8 13.62 48.65 -0.75
CA MET A 8 14.41 47.59 -1.40
C MET A 8 15.05 46.62 -0.40
N LEU A 9 15.47 47.11 0.77
CA LEU A 9 16.02 46.24 1.82
C LEU A 9 14.96 45.29 2.40
N SER A 10 13.70 45.73 2.52
CA SER A 10 12.58 44.87 2.95
C SER A 10 12.19 43.81 1.92
N VAL A 11 12.31 44.10 0.62
CA VAL A 11 12.05 43.09 -0.43
C VAL A 11 13.18 42.07 -0.51
N LEU A 12 14.43 42.50 -0.33
CA LEU A 12 15.57 41.56 -0.29
C LEU A 12 15.50 40.63 0.93
N LEU A 13 15.05 41.13 2.09
CA LEU A 13 14.87 40.31 3.30
C LEU A 13 13.73 39.29 3.19
N PHE A 14 12.71 39.54 2.37
CA PHE A 14 11.61 38.58 2.14
C PHE A 14 11.95 37.49 1.12
N VAL A 15 12.91 37.75 0.21
CA VAL A 15 13.35 36.75 -0.77
C VAL A 15 14.37 35.77 -0.18
N SER A 16 15.07 36.15 0.90
CA SER A 16 16.11 35.30 1.53
C SER A 16 15.59 34.22 2.50
N THR A 17 14.29 34.16 2.80
CA THR A 17 13.71 33.07 3.61
C THR A 17 13.05 31.97 2.77
N ALA A 18 13.14 32.03 1.43
CA ALA A 18 12.56 31.02 0.54
C ALA A 18 13.49 29.83 0.23
N THR A 19 14.66 29.75 0.87
CA THR A 19 15.55 28.59 0.75
C THR A 19 15.74 28.00 2.14
N PHE A 20 14.94 26.99 2.43
CA PHE A 20 15.21 25.75 3.18
C PHE A 20 13.84 25.14 3.54
N ALA A 21 13.04 24.80 2.53
CA ALA A 21 12.34 23.52 2.64
C ALA A 21 13.46 22.51 2.52
N ALA A 22 14.05 22.16 3.67
CA ALA A 22 14.90 21.01 3.77
C ALA A 22 14.16 19.88 3.05
N ASP A 23 14.86 19.23 2.13
CA ASP A 23 14.59 17.82 1.83
C ASP A 23 14.57 17.12 3.18
N ALA A 24 13.38 17.05 3.80
CA ALA A 24 13.09 16.01 4.74
C ALA A 24 13.45 14.75 3.95
N PRO A 25 14.29 13.84 4.49
CA PRO A 25 14.54 12.59 3.81
C PRO A 25 13.18 12.03 3.46
N SER A 26 12.85 11.99 2.17
CA SER A 26 11.62 11.37 1.72
C SER A 26 11.75 9.96 2.25
N VAL A 27 11.05 9.66 3.34
CA VAL A 27 10.99 8.30 3.85
C VAL A 27 10.36 7.57 2.69
N ASN A 28 11.18 6.83 1.93
CA ASN A 28 10.70 6.00 0.83
C ASN A 28 9.89 4.90 1.53
N LEU A 29 8.62 5.21 1.78
CA LEU A 29 7.69 4.28 2.35
C LEU A 29 7.49 3.18 1.31
N PRO A 30 7.48 1.91 1.73
CA PRO A 30 7.20 0.82 0.83
C PRO A 30 5.84 1.03 0.17
N ILE A 31 5.80 0.88 -1.14
CA ILE A 31 4.58 1.03 -1.93
C ILE A 31 3.83 -0.30 -1.89
N VAL A 32 2.57 -0.24 -1.48
CA VAL A 32 1.63 -1.38 -1.49
C VAL A 32 0.56 -1.14 -2.54
N MET A 33 0.48 -2.03 -3.52
CA MET A 33 -0.61 -2.02 -4.50
C MET A 33 -1.70 -3.01 -4.09
N VAL A 34 -2.93 -2.52 -3.98
CA VAL A 34 -4.08 -3.29 -3.49
C VAL A 34 -4.89 -3.83 -4.66
N PHE A 35 -5.10 -5.15 -4.70
CA PHE A 35 -5.81 -5.85 -5.77
C PHE A 35 -7.10 -6.48 -5.25
N ALA A 36 -8.15 -6.45 -6.06
CA ALA A 36 -9.26 -7.38 -5.93
C ALA A 36 -8.85 -8.67 -6.67
N CYS A 37 -8.48 -9.72 -5.95
CA CYS A 37 -8.03 -10.97 -6.57
C CYS A 37 -8.48 -12.19 -5.74
N PRO A 38 -8.81 -13.34 -6.38
CA PRO A 38 -9.18 -14.56 -5.68
C PRO A 38 -8.03 -15.09 -4.81
N LEU A 39 -8.34 -15.56 -3.59
CA LEU A 39 -7.38 -16.22 -2.70
C LEU A 39 -7.70 -17.72 -2.58
N ASP A 40 -6.66 -18.55 -2.55
CA ASP A 40 -6.71 -20.01 -2.29
C ASP A 40 -7.86 -20.77 -3.00
N GLY A 41 -8.05 -20.54 -4.30
CA GLY A 41 -9.05 -21.25 -5.11
C GLY A 41 -10.51 -20.88 -4.82
N LYS A 42 -10.76 -19.90 -3.96
CA LYS A 42 -12.10 -19.36 -3.75
C LYS A 42 -12.42 -18.40 -4.90
N ALA A 43 -13.18 -18.87 -5.88
CA ALA A 43 -13.75 -18.01 -6.90
C ALA A 43 -14.83 -17.11 -6.27
N GLY A 44 -14.75 -15.80 -6.51
CA GLY A 44 -15.76 -14.85 -6.07
C GLY A 44 -15.30 -13.42 -6.28
N ALA A 45 -16.20 -12.56 -6.76
CA ALA A 45 -15.94 -11.13 -6.84
C ALA A 45 -15.82 -10.56 -5.41
N THR A 46 -14.76 -9.81 -5.16
CA THR A 46 -14.61 -9.05 -3.91
C THR A 46 -15.64 -7.94 -3.88
N ASP A 47 -16.33 -7.80 -2.75
CA ASP A 47 -17.23 -6.68 -2.53
C ASP A 47 -16.45 -5.34 -2.66
N PRO A 48 -16.90 -4.39 -3.50
CA PRO A 48 -16.18 -3.15 -3.74
C PRO A 48 -16.00 -2.32 -2.46
N ASP A 49 -16.94 -2.37 -1.51
CA ASP A 49 -16.84 -1.65 -0.24
C ASP A 49 -15.72 -2.22 0.63
N ILE A 50 -15.48 -3.53 0.56
CA ILE A 50 -14.37 -4.19 1.26
C ILE A 50 -13.03 -3.78 0.65
N LEU A 51 -12.94 -3.73 -0.69
CA LEU A 51 -11.73 -3.29 -1.39
C LEU A 51 -11.41 -1.81 -1.10
N GLU A 52 -12.42 -0.96 -1.10
CA GLU A 52 -12.29 0.46 -0.77
C GLU A 52 -11.87 0.64 0.69
N ALA A 53 -12.51 -0.08 1.62
CA ALA A 53 -12.13 -0.06 3.03
C ALA A 53 -10.68 -0.51 3.24
N ALA A 54 -10.25 -1.60 2.58
CA ALA A 54 -8.88 -2.08 2.69
C ALA A 54 -7.89 -1.04 2.16
N THR A 55 -8.16 -0.48 0.98
CA THR A 55 -7.33 0.57 0.37
C THR A 55 -7.25 1.82 1.25
N GLY A 56 -8.38 2.27 1.80
CA GLY A 56 -8.48 3.43 2.68
C GLY A 56 -7.72 3.23 3.99
N LEU A 57 -7.85 2.05 4.61
CA LEU A 57 -7.11 1.68 5.82
C LEU A 57 -5.60 1.59 5.55
N MET A 58 -5.20 1.04 4.40
CA MET A 58 -3.79 1.01 4.00
C MET A 58 -3.20 2.41 3.85
N ARG A 59 -3.93 3.32 3.20
CA ARG A 59 -3.50 4.71 2.98
C ARG A 59 -3.44 5.53 4.26
N GLY A 60 -4.30 5.21 5.23
CA GLY A 60 -4.30 5.85 6.55
C GLY A 60 -3.08 5.49 7.42
N MET A 61 -2.27 4.50 7.03
CA MET A 61 -1.09 4.11 7.79
C MET A 61 0.13 4.93 7.42
N SER A 62 0.84 5.45 8.43
CA SER A 62 2.09 6.20 8.24
C SER A 62 3.31 5.33 7.89
N ARG A 63 3.11 4.06 7.52
CA ARG A 63 4.18 3.06 7.32
C ARG A 63 4.34 2.62 5.87
N VAL A 64 3.36 2.91 5.01
CA VAL A 64 3.32 2.48 3.61
C VAL A 64 2.75 3.62 2.77
N ASP A 65 3.12 3.68 1.50
CA ASP A 65 2.29 4.36 0.51
C ASP A 65 1.39 3.30 -0.12
N SER A 66 0.11 3.61 -0.39
CA SER A 66 -0.80 2.60 -0.94
C SER A 66 -1.72 3.13 -2.02
N LEU A 67 -1.91 2.30 -3.03
CA LEU A 67 -2.75 2.60 -4.17
C LEU A 67 -3.61 1.39 -4.56
N GLY A 68 -4.86 1.67 -4.92
CA GLY A 68 -5.74 0.66 -5.49
C GLY A 68 -5.32 0.36 -6.93
N PHE A 69 -5.18 -0.90 -7.29
CA PHE A 69 -4.92 -1.31 -8.65
C PHE A 69 -6.11 -0.95 -9.55
N SER A 70 -5.81 -0.40 -10.72
CA SER A 70 -6.77 -0.21 -11.79
C SER A 70 -6.10 -0.42 -13.14
N PRO A 71 -6.73 -1.16 -14.07
CA PRO A 71 -6.22 -1.35 -15.43
C PRO A 71 -6.05 -0.01 -16.18
N LYS A 72 -6.70 1.06 -15.72
CA LYS A 72 -6.70 2.39 -16.33
C LYS A 72 -5.58 3.30 -15.81
N LEU A 73 -4.73 2.84 -14.90
CA LEU A 73 -3.60 3.63 -14.42
C LEU A 73 -2.63 3.93 -15.59
N PRO A 74 -2.09 5.15 -15.72
CA PRO A 74 -1.19 5.52 -16.81
C PRO A 74 0.02 4.58 -16.94
N ASP A 75 0.62 4.19 -15.81
CA ASP A 75 1.79 3.29 -15.81
C ASP A 75 1.44 1.87 -16.24
N VAL A 76 0.24 1.40 -15.91
CA VAL A 76 -0.29 0.11 -16.36
C VAL A 76 -0.54 0.15 -17.87
N ALA A 77 -1.24 1.18 -18.35
CA ALA A 77 -1.50 1.35 -19.78
C ALA A 77 -0.20 1.42 -20.59
N ARG A 78 0.80 2.16 -20.07
CA ARG A 78 2.13 2.23 -20.66
C ARG A 78 2.83 0.87 -20.68
N ALA A 79 2.81 0.12 -19.58
CA ALA A 79 3.43 -1.21 -19.52
C ALA A 79 2.78 -2.20 -20.50
N VAL A 80 1.46 -2.11 -20.70
CA VAL A 80 0.74 -2.90 -21.71
C VAL A 80 1.12 -2.49 -23.14
N LEU A 81 1.20 -1.20 -23.43
CA LEU A 81 1.61 -0.70 -24.75
C LEU A 81 3.05 -1.06 -25.10
N GLU A 82 3.94 -1.06 -24.10
CA GLU A 82 5.34 -1.48 -24.24
C GLU A 82 5.52 -3.02 -24.27
N GLY A 83 4.43 -3.79 -24.15
CA GLY A 83 4.46 -5.26 -24.17
C GLY A 83 5.09 -5.90 -22.92
N ARG A 84 5.27 -5.14 -21.83
CA ARG A 84 5.81 -5.65 -20.56
C ARG A 84 4.81 -6.48 -19.76
N ILE A 85 3.51 -6.26 -19.99
CA ILE A 85 2.39 -7.01 -19.38
C ILE A 85 1.35 -7.29 -20.46
N SER A 86 0.74 -8.48 -20.45
CA SER A 86 -0.38 -8.76 -21.35
C SER A 86 -1.66 -8.05 -20.91
N ARG A 87 -2.44 -7.55 -21.86
CA ARG A 87 -3.72 -6.88 -21.58
C ARG A 87 -4.68 -7.78 -20.80
N ASP A 88 -4.82 -9.03 -21.24
CA ASP A 88 -5.73 -10.01 -20.63
C ASP A 88 -5.44 -10.22 -19.14
N LYS A 89 -4.16 -10.21 -18.76
CA LYS A 89 -3.71 -10.38 -17.37
C LYS A 89 -4.04 -9.19 -16.48
N VAL A 90 -4.00 -7.98 -17.04
CA VAL A 90 -4.34 -6.73 -16.34
C VAL A 90 -5.86 -6.58 -16.17
N GLU A 91 -6.64 -6.99 -17.18
CA GLU A 91 -8.09 -6.92 -17.16
C GLU A 91 -8.72 -7.98 -16.23
N ASN A 92 -8.05 -9.13 -16.05
CA ASN A 92 -8.51 -10.21 -15.20
C ASN A 92 -7.37 -10.79 -14.35
N VAL A 93 -7.07 -10.12 -13.23
CA VAL A 93 -6.06 -10.58 -12.27
C VAL A 93 -6.60 -11.80 -11.52
N ALA A 94 -6.27 -12.99 -12.02
CA ALA A 94 -6.86 -14.25 -11.56
C ALA A 94 -6.24 -14.80 -10.27
N SER A 95 -5.05 -14.34 -9.89
CA SER A 95 -4.32 -14.86 -8.73
C SER A 95 -3.39 -13.84 -8.07
N PRO A 96 -2.96 -14.08 -6.82
CA PRO A 96 -1.91 -13.28 -6.18
C PRO A 96 -0.58 -13.31 -6.93
N GLN A 97 -0.31 -14.38 -7.69
CA GLN A 97 0.89 -14.47 -8.51
C GLN A 97 0.82 -13.51 -9.70
N ASP A 98 -0.35 -13.42 -10.35
CA ASP A 98 -0.58 -12.45 -11.43
C ASP A 98 -0.45 -11.01 -10.94
N ALA A 99 -1.02 -10.73 -9.76
CA ALA A 99 -0.86 -9.43 -9.09
C ALA A 99 0.62 -9.10 -8.82
N ALA A 100 1.40 -10.06 -8.33
CA ALA A 100 2.82 -9.87 -8.03
C ALA A 100 3.65 -9.59 -9.29
N GLU A 101 3.34 -10.27 -10.40
CA GLU A 101 4.00 -10.02 -11.69
C GLU A 101 3.69 -8.62 -12.22
N ILE A 102 2.43 -8.20 -12.18
CA ILE A 102 2.03 -6.84 -12.58
C ILE A 102 2.74 -5.80 -11.71
N ALA A 103 2.69 -5.98 -10.39
CA ALA A 103 3.31 -5.08 -9.42
C ALA A 103 4.84 -5.02 -9.58
N GLY A 104 5.50 -6.14 -9.89
CA GLY A 104 6.92 -6.20 -10.18
C GLY A 104 7.32 -5.36 -11.40
N VAL A 105 6.53 -5.39 -12.47
CA VAL A 105 6.76 -4.54 -13.66
C VAL A 105 6.57 -3.05 -13.35
N LEU A 106 5.69 -2.74 -12.41
CA LEU A 106 5.40 -1.38 -11.93
C LEU A 106 6.35 -0.92 -10.82
N LYS A 107 7.33 -1.75 -10.42
CA LYS A 107 8.31 -1.47 -9.36
C LYS A 107 7.68 -1.15 -8.00
N VAL A 108 6.61 -1.86 -7.68
CA VAL A 108 5.97 -1.81 -6.35
C VAL A 108 6.68 -2.77 -5.40
N ASP A 109 6.74 -2.43 -4.11
CA ASP A 109 7.41 -3.27 -3.11
C ASP A 109 6.56 -4.45 -2.66
N TYR A 110 5.26 -4.22 -2.43
CA TYR A 110 4.31 -5.22 -1.94
C TYR A 110 3.00 -5.19 -2.71
N ILE A 111 2.35 -6.35 -2.79
CA ILE A 111 0.93 -6.45 -3.15
C ILE A 111 0.10 -6.78 -1.93
N LEU A 112 -1.15 -6.32 -1.94
CA LEU A 112 -2.19 -6.78 -1.03
C LEU A 112 -3.38 -7.27 -1.87
N CYS A 113 -3.57 -8.58 -1.98
CA CYS A 113 -4.79 -9.14 -2.55
C CYS A 113 -5.89 -9.19 -1.49
N VAL A 114 -7.05 -8.65 -1.86
CA VAL A 114 -8.24 -8.55 -1.03
C VAL A 114 -9.32 -9.45 -1.62
N GLN A 115 -9.80 -10.39 -0.80
CA GLN A 115 -10.99 -11.15 -1.07
C GLN A 115 -11.98 -10.97 0.07
N GLY A 116 -13.23 -10.66 -0.24
CA GLY A 116 -14.24 -10.58 0.79
C GLY A 116 -15.64 -10.50 0.24
N SER A 117 -16.60 -10.87 1.06
CA SER A 117 -18.02 -10.81 0.76
C SER A 117 -18.79 -10.28 1.97
N ALA A 118 -19.82 -9.47 1.69
CA ALA A 118 -20.78 -9.01 2.68
C ALA A 118 -22.18 -9.47 2.20
N SER A 119 -22.58 -10.66 2.66
CA SER A 119 -23.81 -11.34 2.25
C SER A 119 -24.66 -11.73 3.45
N GLY A 120 -25.97 -11.51 3.37
CA GLY A 120 -26.88 -11.72 4.49
C GLY A 120 -26.44 -10.95 5.72
N ASN A 121 -26.28 -11.65 6.84
CA ASN A 121 -25.90 -11.07 8.13
C ASN A 121 -24.41 -11.26 8.48
N SER A 122 -23.57 -11.55 7.49
CA SER A 122 -22.14 -11.77 7.71
C SER A 122 -21.26 -11.06 6.70
N VAL A 123 -20.10 -10.62 7.20
CA VAL A 123 -18.99 -10.12 6.42
C VAL A 123 -17.81 -11.06 6.65
N SER A 124 -17.14 -11.44 5.56
CA SER A 124 -15.89 -12.20 5.58
C SER A 124 -14.86 -11.48 4.74
N VAL A 125 -13.65 -11.34 5.28
CA VAL A 125 -12.51 -10.70 4.64
C VAL A 125 -11.29 -11.61 4.79
N SER A 126 -10.63 -11.88 3.68
CA SER A 126 -9.35 -12.56 3.59
C SER A 126 -8.38 -11.68 2.81
N LEU A 127 -7.17 -11.55 3.33
CA LEU A 127 -6.10 -10.74 2.78
C LEU A 127 -4.86 -11.61 2.58
N GLU A 128 -4.18 -11.41 1.47
CA GLU A 128 -2.85 -11.95 1.25
C GLU A 128 -1.90 -10.82 0.85
N MET A 129 -0.83 -10.62 1.62
CA MET A 129 0.22 -9.67 1.33
C MET A 129 1.44 -10.44 0.85
N ARG A 130 2.05 -9.99 -0.25
CA ARG A 130 3.30 -10.56 -0.75
C ARG A 130 4.30 -9.48 -1.06
N ARG A 131 5.58 -9.79 -0.85
CA ARG A 131 6.69 -9.02 -1.43
C ARG A 131 6.76 -9.29 -2.92
N CYS A 132 6.96 -8.24 -3.72
CA CYS A 132 7.17 -8.39 -5.16
C CYS A 132 8.56 -8.95 -5.47
N ALA A 133 9.55 -8.63 -4.64
CA ALA A 133 10.91 -9.19 -4.70
C ALA A 133 11.19 -10.07 -3.47
N GLY A 134 11.30 -11.39 -3.67
CA GLY A 134 11.66 -12.38 -2.65
C GLY A 134 10.48 -13.21 -2.12
N ASP A 135 10.72 -13.94 -1.02
CA ASP A 135 9.82 -15.02 -0.54
C ASP A 135 8.84 -14.58 0.56
N GLY A 136 8.56 -13.29 0.68
CA GLY A 136 7.63 -12.76 1.69
C GLY A 136 6.17 -13.03 1.32
N ARG A 137 5.46 -13.86 2.11
CA ARG A 137 4.01 -14.12 1.98
C ARG A 137 3.37 -14.14 3.37
N TRP A 138 2.33 -13.34 3.55
CA TRP A 138 1.54 -13.29 4.78
C TRP A 138 0.06 -13.32 4.44
N VAL A 139 -0.72 -13.98 5.30
CA VAL A 139 -2.16 -14.16 5.09
C VAL A 139 -2.87 -13.81 6.39
N ALA A 140 -3.93 -13.03 6.29
CA ALA A 140 -4.81 -12.69 7.41
C ALA A 140 -6.27 -12.84 6.99
N SER A 141 -7.12 -13.22 7.92
CA SER A 141 -8.56 -13.28 7.67
C SER A 141 -9.33 -12.84 8.90
N SER A 142 -10.50 -12.26 8.67
CA SER A 142 -11.40 -11.78 9.71
C SER A 142 -12.84 -11.85 9.22
N GLY A 143 -13.77 -11.93 10.15
CA GLY A 143 -15.19 -11.84 9.88
C GLY A 143 -15.89 -10.97 10.89
N SER A 144 -17.04 -10.42 10.51
CA SER A 144 -17.90 -9.65 11.39
C SER A 144 -19.36 -9.98 11.10
N SER A 145 -20.21 -9.94 12.12
CA SER A 145 -21.65 -10.09 11.96
C SER A 145 -22.30 -8.73 11.72
N ILE A 146 -23.32 -8.71 10.87
CA ILE A 146 -24.19 -7.56 10.68
C ILE A 146 -25.39 -7.76 11.62
N PRO A 147 -25.58 -6.92 12.64
CA PRO A 147 -26.74 -7.01 13.51
C PRO A 147 -28.02 -6.92 12.69
N GLU A 148 -28.96 -7.83 12.95
CA GLU A 148 -30.26 -7.87 12.27
C GLU A 148 -31.11 -6.69 12.73
N VAL A 149 -31.00 -5.57 12.00
CA VAL A 149 -31.76 -4.35 12.26
C VAL A 149 -32.46 -3.95 10.96
N VAL A 150 -33.79 -3.97 11.00
CA VAL A 150 -34.64 -3.56 9.88
C VAL A 150 -34.81 -2.03 9.94
N GLY A 151 -34.59 -1.34 8.82
CA GLY A 151 -34.83 0.10 8.68
C GLY A 151 -33.59 0.93 8.32
N ALA A 152 -33.63 2.24 8.60
CA ALA A 152 -32.65 3.24 8.13
C ALA A 152 -31.19 2.96 8.54
N ASN A 153 -30.95 2.12 9.54
CA ASN A 153 -29.62 1.81 10.06
C ASN A 153 -28.96 0.56 9.43
N ALA A 154 -29.66 -0.19 8.57
CA ALA A 154 -29.13 -1.42 7.98
C ALA A 154 -27.87 -1.19 7.15
N ALA A 155 -27.84 -0.11 6.35
CA ALA A 155 -26.67 0.27 5.56
C ALA A 155 -25.47 0.66 6.43
N ALA A 156 -25.70 1.45 7.48
CA ALA A 156 -24.65 1.85 8.43
C ALA A 156 -24.07 0.64 9.18
N ASN A 157 -24.92 -0.30 9.61
CA ASN A 157 -24.48 -1.53 10.26
C ASN A 157 -23.63 -2.40 9.34
N ARG A 158 -24.00 -2.49 8.05
CA ARG A 158 -23.23 -3.20 7.04
C ARG A 158 -21.84 -2.57 6.88
N ILE A 159 -21.77 -1.25 6.72
CA ILE A 159 -20.49 -0.52 6.59
C ILE A 159 -19.63 -0.72 7.85
N ASN A 160 -20.21 -0.62 9.04
CA ASN A 160 -19.49 -0.84 10.30
C ASN A 160 -18.93 -2.26 10.40
N ALA A 161 -19.70 -3.28 10.00
CA ALA A 161 -19.23 -4.66 9.97
C ALA A 161 -18.08 -4.86 8.97
N ILE A 162 -18.17 -4.25 7.79
CA ILE A 162 -17.11 -4.23 6.77
C ILE A 162 -15.83 -3.60 7.33
N VAL A 163 -15.92 -2.37 7.84
CA VAL A 163 -14.76 -1.66 8.40
C VAL A 163 -14.15 -2.45 9.57
N THR A 164 -14.97 -3.07 10.41
CA THR A 164 -14.49 -3.90 11.55
C THR A 164 -13.72 -5.14 11.08
N ALA A 165 -14.28 -5.92 10.15
CA ALA A 165 -13.62 -7.11 9.62
C ALA A 165 -12.34 -6.74 8.87
N THR A 166 -12.42 -5.74 7.98
CA THR A 166 -11.28 -5.29 7.18
C THR A 166 -10.17 -4.70 8.04
N SER A 167 -10.47 -3.84 9.01
CA SER A 167 -9.46 -3.26 9.91
C SER A 167 -8.75 -4.31 10.76
N THR A 168 -9.48 -5.33 11.22
CA THR A 168 -8.88 -6.46 11.94
C THR A 168 -7.90 -7.23 11.05
N ALA A 169 -8.32 -7.59 9.83
CA ALA A 169 -7.46 -8.32 8.89
C ALA A 169 -6.23 -7.49 8.45
N VAL A 170 -6.42 -6.20 8.13
CA VAL A 170 -5.32 -5.29 7.75
C VAL A 170 -4.33 -5.11 8.90
N SER A 171 -4.82 -4.94 10.13
CA SER A 171 -3.93 -4.80 11.29
C SER A 171 -3.08 -6.04 11.51
N GLN A 172 -3.69 -7.24 11.43
CA GLN A 172 -2.96 -8.50 11.56
C GLN A 172 -1.87 -8.66 10.49
N ILE A 173 -2.21 -8.41 9.22
CA ILE A 173 -1.27 -8.63 8.12
C ILE A 173 -0.09 -7.66 8.18
N ILE A 174 -0.33 -6.41 8.60
CA ILE A 174 0.71 -5.40 8.72
C ILE A 174 1.64 -5.67 9.89
N ILE A 175 1.10 -6.12 11.03
CA ILE A 175 1.92 -6.54 12.16
C ILE A 175 2.82 -7.71 11.75
N GLN A 176 2.30 -8.68 11.01
CA GLN A 176 3.09 -9.82 10.54
C GLN A 176 4.13 -9.43 9.48
N ALA A 177 3.72 -8.74 8.42
CA ALA A 177 4.60 -8.41 7.30
C ALA A 177 5.63 -7.33 7.67
N LEU A 178 5.17 -6.20 8.22
CA LEU A 178 6.02 -5.05 8.47
C LEU A 178 6.57 -5.01 9.90
N GLY A 179 5.95 -5.71 10.85
CA GLY A 179 6.51 -5.86 12.20
C GLY A 179 7.75 -6.76 12.21
N GLN A 180 7.79 -7.78 11.36
CA GLN A 180 8.97 -8.66 11.22
C GLN A 180 10.09 -8.01 10.40
N ASP A 181 9.77 -7.19 9.39
CA ASP A 181 10.80 -6.49 8.60
C ASP A 181 11.57 -5.43 9.39
N ALA A 182 10.93 -4.79 10.37
CA ALA A 182 11.59 -3.89 11.30
C ALA A 182 12.61 -4.59 12.23
N LEU A 183 12.53 -5.92 12.36
CA LEU A 183 13.47 -6.72 13.16
C LEU A 183 14.66 -7.24 12.34
N VAL A 184 14.67 -7.10 11.00
CA VAL A 184 15.63 -7.81 10.12
C VAL A 184 16.65 -6.92 9.37
N SER A 185 16.68 -5.58 9.50
CA SER A 185 17.91 -4.81 9.16
C SER A 185 17.95 -3.35 9.63
N PRO A 186 19.12 -2.79 10.03
CA PRO A 186 20.48 -3.21 9.64
C PRO A 186 21.46 -3.39 10.83
N LEU A 187 21.80 -4.65 11.15
CA LEU A 187 23.04 -4.99 11.87
C LEU A 187 24.02 -5.80 11.00
N ALA A 188 23.74 -5.97 9.71
CA ALA A 188 24.56 -6.78 8.79
C ALA A 188 25.46 -5.96 7.83
N LYS A 189 25.54 -4.62 7.98
CA LYS A 189 26.43 -3.76 7.16
C LYS A 189 27.39 -2.93 8.02
N GLY A 190 28.11 -3.58 8.91
CA GLY A 190 29.10 -2.92 9.75
C GLY A 190 30.17 -3.89 10.25
N ASN A 191 30.98 -4.42 9.33
CA ASN A 191 32.37 -4.83 9.59
C ASN A 191 33.03 -5.34 8.29
N GLU A 192 33.12 -4.49 7.28
CA GLU A 192 34.23 -4.61 6.33
C GLU A 192 35.40 -3.83 6.93
N GLN A 193 36.23 -4.56 7.67
CA GLN A 193 37.49 -4.10 8.21
C GLN A 193 38.45 -3.81 7.04
N PRO A 194 39.03 -2.60 6.93
CA PRO A 194 39.93 -2.30 5.82
C PRO A 194 41.17 -3.19 5.90
N ALA A 195 41.52 -3.80 4.77
CA ALA A 195 42.68 -4.65 4.59
C ALA A 195 43.96 -3.97 5.11
N ARG A 196 44.68 -4.65 6.01
CA ARG A 196 46.04 -4.25 6.43
C ARG A 196 46.96 -4.28 5.21
N VAL A 197 47.52 -3.13 4.87
CA VAL A 197 48.66 -2.99 3.96
C VAL A 197 49.86 -3.69 4.60
N PRO A 198 50.56 -4.61 3.91
CA PRO A 198 51.79 -5.19 4.44
C PRO A 198 52.90 -4.13 4.38
N SER A 199 53.53 -3.87 5.52
CA SER A 199 54.77 -3.09 5.57
C SER A 199 55.92 -3.98 5.13
N ALA A 200 56.66 -3.53 4.11
CA ALA A 200 57.95 -4.07 3.69
C ALA A 200 59.07 -3.67 4.65
#